data_AF-A0AAX2A814-F1
#
_entry.id   AF-A0AAX2A814-F1
#
_cell.length_a   1.000
_cell.length_b   1.000
_cell.length_c   1.000
_cell.angle_alpha   90.00
_cell.angle_beta   90.00
_cell.angle_gamma   90.00
#
_symmetry.space_group_name_H-M   'P 1'
#
loop_
_entity.id
_entity.type
_entity.pdbx_description
1 polymer ?
#
loop_
_entity_poly.entity_id
_entity_poly.type
_entity_poly.pdbx_seq_one_letter_code
_entity_poly.pdbx_strand_id
1 'polypeptide(L)'
;MSLLIRPLEEQLLLAKTTTDKSLLWELHKSPYMNVRRAVARNSNIDSDIADNLIADPVLNVSYMAKLSSKATKNREFRTTLTDCVLCEKSELDLNCIECEKFNNNMI
;
A
#
# COMPACT_ATOMS: atom_id res chain seq x y z
N MET A 1 4.33 2.61 -23.90
CA MET A 1 4.73 1.28 -23.37
C MET A 1 4.23 1.23 -21.94
N SER A 2 3.34 0.29 -21.58
CA SER A 2 2.68 0.28 -20.26
C SER A 2 3.69 0.04 -19.13
N LEU A 3 3.63 0.84 -18.07
CA LEU A 3 4.52 0.69 -16.90
C LEU A 3 4.37 -0.67 -16.22
N LEU A 4 3.20 -1.31 -16.39
CA LEU A 4 2.89 -2.60 -15.77
C LEU A 4 3.62 -3.80 -16.40
N ILE A 5 4.31 -3.59 -17.53
CA ILE A 5 5.13 -4.62 -18.21
C ILE A 5 6.54 -4.68 -17.61
N ARG A 6 6.94 -3.67 -16.83
CA ARG A 6 8.28 -3.60 -16.22
C ARG A 6 8.44 -4.70 -15.15
N PRO A 7 9.68 -5.13 -14.86
CA PRO A 7 9.96 -6.05 -13.77
C PRO A 7 9.40 -5.56 -12.43
N LEU A 8 9.07 -6.50 -11.55
CA LEU A 8 8.47 -6.22 -10.25
C LEU A 8 9.33 -5.26 -9.41
N GLU A 9 10.64 -5.50 -9.38
CA GLU A 9 11.61 -4.74 -8.61
C GLU A 9 11.64 -3.27 -9.08
N GLU A 10 11.53 -3.06 -10.38
CA GLU A 10 11.48 -1.72 -10.98
C GLU A 10 10.16 -1.01 -10.64
N GLN A 11 9.02 -1.72 -10.73
CA GLN A 11 7.72 -1.16 -10.32
C GLN A 11 7.72 -0.77 -8.84
N LEU A 12 8.29 -1.61 -7.97
CA LEU A 12 8.41 -1.33 -6.54
C LEU A 12 9.29 -0.11 -6.27
N LEU A 13 10.45 -0.03 -6.92
CA LEU A 13 11.34 1.12 -6.77
C LEU A 13 10.64 2.42 -7.18
N LEU A 14 9.94 2.40 -8.33
CA LEU A 14 9.18 3.56 -8.81
C LEU A 14 8.04 3.91 -7.86
N ALA A 15 7.24 2.94 -7.43
CA ALA A 15 6.11 3.17 -6.52
C ALA A 15 6.54 3.84 -5.21
N LYS A 16 7.75 3.54 -4.73
CA LYS A 16 8.30 4.13 -3.50
C LYS A 16 8.88 5.53 -3.67
N THR A 17 9.51 5.79 -4.81
CA THR A 17 10.39 6.97 -4.96
C THR A 17 9.83 8.06 -5.87
N THR A 18 8.93 7.71 -6.80
CA THR A 18 8.40 8.68 -7.74
C THR A 18 7.50 9.71 -7.07
N THR A 19 7.55 10.93 -7.57
CA THR A 19 6.62 12.02 -7.26
C THR A 19 5.61 12.25 -8.38
N ASP A 20 5.77 11.58 -9.53
CA ASP A 20 4.89 11.70 -10.68
C ASP A 20 3.56 10.99 -10.41
N LYS A 21 2.50 11.78 -10.29
CA LYS A 21 1.14 11.30 -10.04
C LYS A 21 0.61 10.40 -11.14
N SER A 22 0.99 10.63 -12.40
CA SER A 22 0.55 9.79 -13.52
C SER A 22 1.17 8.40 -13.42
N LEU A 23 2.45 8.32 -13.03
CA LEU A 23 3.10 7.03 -12.76
C LEU A 23 2.45 6.32 -11.57
N LEU A 24 2.17 7.04 -10.47
CA LEU A 24 1.45 6.47 -9.32
C LEU A 24 0.05 5.99 -9.69
N TRP A 25 -0.65 6.71 -10.59
CA TRP A 25 -1.95 6.31 -11.12
C TRP A 25 -1.89 5.03 -11.97
N GLU A 26 -0.82 4.77 -12.70
CA GLU A 26 -0.65 3.48 -13.35
C GLU A 26 -0.29 2.37 -12.34
N LEU A 27 0.65 2.64 -11.44
CA LEU A 27 1.18 1.66 -10.49
C LEU A 27 0.15 1.20 -9.44
N HIS A 28 -0.83 2.03 -9.07
CA HIS A 28 -1.90 1.59 -8.16
C HIS A 28 -2.76 0.46 -8.74
N LYS A 29 -2.71 0.23 -10.06
CA LYS A 29 -3.40 -0.85 -10.77
C LYS A 29 -2.51 -2.06 -11.00
N SER A 30 -1.29 -2.06 -10.48
CA SER A 30 -0.34 -3.17 -10.67
C SER A 30 -0.95 -4.50 -10.21
N PRO A 31 -0.74 -5.61 -10.92
CA PRO A 31 -1.21 -6.92 -10.47
C PRO A 31 -0.55 -7.36 -9.15
N TYR A 32 0.62 -6.81 -8.84
CA TYR A 32 1.40 -7.16 -7.66
C TYR A 32 0.96 -6.36 -6.42
N MET A 33 0.54 -7.05 -5.36
CA MET A 33 0.03 -6.39 -4.15
C MET A 33 1.08 -5.54 -3.44
N ASN A 34 2.35 -5.94 -3.48
CA ASN A 34 3.46 -5.20 -2.89
C ASN A 34 3.67 -3.87 -3.61
N VAL A 35 3.52 -3.80 -4.94
CA VAL A 35 3.54 -2.54 -5.68
C VAL A 35 2.39 -1.64 -5.24
N ARG A 36 1.16 -2.16 -5.20
CA ARG A 36 -0.01 -1.37 -4.77
C ARG A 36 0.12 -0.88 -3.32
N ARG A 37 0.67 -1.70 -2.42
CA ARG A 37 0.98 -1.30 -1.03
C ARG A 37 2.03 -0.20 -0.97
N ALA A 38 3.08 -0.29 -1.79
CA ALA A 38 4.11 0.76 -1.88
C ALA A 38 3.50 2.08 -2.36
N VAL A 39 2.60 2.04 -3.35
CA VAL A 39 1.85 3.23 -3.80
C VAL A 39 1.00 3.80 -2.65
N ALA A 40 0.28 2.96 -1.91
CA ALA A 40 -0.56 3.39 -0.79
C ALA A 40 0.23 4.16 0.30
N ARG A 41 1.52 3.85 0.48
CA ARG A 41 2.41 4.52 1.44
C ARG A 41 3.16 5.72 0.86
N ASN A 42 3.12 5.94 -0.45
CA ASN A 42 3.83 7.05 -1.07
C ASN A 42 3.15 8.37 -0.70
N SER A 43 3.91 9.31 -0.14
CA SER A 43 3.40 10.61 0.34
C SER A 43 2.89 11.54 -0.76
N ASN A 44 3.19 11.23 -2.03
CA ASN A 44 2.83 12.02 -3.20
C ASN A 44 1.54 11.57 -3.90
N ILE A 45 0.88 10.51 -3.41
CA ILE A 45 -0.45 10.14 -3.93
C ILE A 45 -1.46 11.27 -3.67
N ASP A 46 -2.54 11.26 -4.44
CA ASP A 46 -3.70 12.11 -4.22
C ASP A 46 -4.87 11.32 -3.61
N SER A 47 -5.98 12.02 -3.37
CA SER A 47 -7.20 11.44 -2.83
C SER A 47 -7.78 10.36 -3.73
N ASP A 48 -7.70 10.53 -5.05
CA ASP A 48 -8.29 9.58 -5.99
C ASP A 48 -7.54 8.24 -5.92
N ILE A 49 -6.21 8.27 -5.90
CA ILE A 49 -5.40 7.05 -5.71
C ILE A 49 -5.69 6.43 -4.34
N ALA A 50 -5.63 7.22 -3.26
CA ALA A 50 -5.84 6.74 -1.90
C ALA A 50 -7.22 6.07 -1.75
N ASP A 51 -8.28 6.71 -2.23
CA ASP A 51 -9.65 6.23 -2.12
C ASP A 51 -9.92 4.99 -2.97
N ASN A 52 -9.25 4.84 -4.13
CA ASN A 52 -9.29 3.59 -4.89
C ASN A 52 -8.61 2.45 -4.14
N LEU A 53 -7.43 2.72 -3.56
CA LEU A 53 -6.67 1.71 -2.83
C LEU A 53 -7.33 1.32 -1.49
N ILE A 54 -8.14 2.19 -0.87
CA ILE A 54 -8.98 1.82 0.29
C ILE A 54 -9.94 0.67 -0.07
N ALA A 55 -10.42 0.62 -1.29
CA ALA A 55 -11.28 -0.46 -1.79
C ALA A 55 -10.49 -1.69 -2.29
N ASP A 56 -9.16 -1.71 -2.16
CA ASP A 56 -8.34 -2.82 -2.63
C ASP A 56 -8.79 -4.15 -2.00
N PRO A 57 -8.86 -5.24 -2.78
CA PRO A 57 -9.26 -6.55 -2.26
C PRO A 57 -8.26 -7.11 -1.23
N VAL A 58 -7.00 -6.67 -1.27
CA VAL A 58 -5.96 -7.09 -0.34
C VAL A 58 -5.97 -6.20 0.90
N LEU A 59 -6.26 -6.79 2.06
CA LEU A 59 -6.42 -6.06 3.32
C LEU A 59 -5.21 -5.18 3.67
N ASN A 60 -3.99 -5.66 3.49
CA ASN A 60 -2.76 -4.90 3.77
C ASN A 60 -2.66 -3.62 2.93
N VAL A 61 -2.99 -3.70 1.63
CA VAL A 61 -3.00 -2.54 0.74
C VAL A 61 -4.07 -1.54 1.20
N SER A 62 -5.29 -2.03 1.41
CA SER A 62 -6.41 -1.17 1.82
C SER A 62 -6.22 -0.50 3.17
N TYR A 63 -5.57 -1.19 4.10
CA TYR A 63 -5.26 -0.66 5.42
C TYR A 63 -4.23 0.47 5.32
N MET A 64 -3.14 0.26 4.57
CA MET A 64 -2.12 1.29 4.35
C MET A 64 -2.71 2.52 3.64
N ALA A 65 -3.61 2.32 2.68
CA ALA A 65 -4.28 3.43 1.99
C ALA A 65 -5.19 4.24 2.93
N LYS A 66 -5.91 3.56 3.84
CA LYS A 66 -6.71 4.22 4.88
C LYS A 66 -5.88 5.12 5.80
N LEU A 67 -4.63 4.76 6.08
CA LEU A 67 -3.74 5.56 6.93
C LEU A 67 -3.18 6.79 6.23
N SER A 68 -3.33 6.90 4.90
CA SER A 68 -2.85 8.06 4.16
C SER A 68 -3.60 9.33 4.56
N SER A 69 -2.88 10.44 4.74
CA SER A 69 -3.46 11.77 4.97
C SER A 69 -4.23 12.32 3.76
N LYS A 70 -4.17 11.62 2.62
CA LYS A 70 -4.84 11.98 1.36
C LYS A 70 -6.19 11.30 1.19
N ALA A 71 -6.44 10.22 1.94
CA ALA A 71 -7.71 9.52 1.91
C ALA A 71 -8.85 10.45 2.31
N THR A 72 -9.92 10.45 1.51
CA THR A 72 -11.17 11.16 1.85
C THR A 72 -12.28 10.19 2.21
N LYS A 73 -12.16 8.94 1.75
CA LYS A 73 -13.04 7.84 2.13
C LYS A 73 -12.48 7.09 3.33
N ASN A 74 -13.36 6.34 3.97
CA ASN A 74 -13.01 5.46 5.06
C ASN A 74 -13.56 4.07 4.78
N ARG A 75 -12.82 3.04 5.22
CA ARG A 75 -13.26 1.65 5.22
C ARG A 75 -13.23 1.12 6.64
N GLU A 76 -14.35 0.54 7.05
CA GLU A 76 -14.42 -0.24 8.28
C GLU A 76 -13.83 -1.63 8.03
N PHE A 77 -12.92 -2.04 8.91
CA PHE A 77 -12.38 -3.40 8.93
C PHE A 77 -13.11 -4.19 10.01
N ARG A 78 -14.10 -5.01 9.61
CA ARG A 78 -14.94 -5.81 10.51
C ARG A 78 -14.31 -7.13 10.95
N THR A 79 -12.99 -7.25 10.81
CA THR A 79 -12.20 -8.42 11.16
C THR A 79 -11.01 -7.97 11.99
N THR A 80 -10.50 -8.87 12.83
CA THR A 80 -9.21 -8.67 13.49
C THR A 80 -8.13 -8.53 12.43
N LEU A 81 -7.43 -7.40 12.44
CA LEU A 81 -6.29 -7.16 11.54
C LEU A 81 -5.12 -8.00 12.03
N THR A 82 -4.48 -8.73 11.12
CA THR A 82 -3.31 -9.54 11.44
C THR A 82 -2.06 -8.67 11.52
N ASP A 83 -1.02 -9.16 12.21
CA ASP A 83 0.27 -8.46 12.30
C ASP A 83 0.83 -8.11 10.91
N CYS A 84 0.61 -8.96 9.91
CA CYS A 84 1.04 -8.68 8.54
C CYS A 84 0.32 -7.49 7.89
N VAL A 85 -0.95 -7.25 8.22
CA VAL A 85 -1.71 -6.08 7.74
C VAL A 85 -1.22 -4.80 8.41
N LEU A 86 -0.90 -4.88 9.70
CA LEU A 86 -0.42 -3.74 10.49
C LEU A 86 1.07 -3.46 10.29
N CYS A 87 1.81 -4.40 9.69
CA CYS A 87 3.26 -4.37 9.58
C CYS A 87 3.77 -3.11 8.86
N GLU A 88 4.83 -2.50 9.40
CA GLU A 88 5.47 -1.33 8.80
C GLU A 88 6.68 -1.67 7.91
N LYS A 89 7.06 -2.95 7.83
CA LYS A 89 8.16 -3.40 6.98
C LYS A 89 7.95 -3.04 5.51
N SER A 90 9.07 -2.79 4.84
CA SER A 90 9.18 -2.48 3.41
C SER A 90 8.60 -3.61 2.55
N GLU A 91 8.00 -3.23 1.43
CA GLU A 91 7.35 -4.13 0.46
C GLU A 91 8.32 -5.07 -0.27
N LEU A 92 9.61 -4.74 -0.27
CA LEU A 92 10.67 -5.56 -0.87
C LEU A 92 10.90 -6.85 -0.08
N ASP A 93 10.79 -6.79 1.25
CA ASP A 93 11.15 -7.85 2.18
C ASP A 93 9.97 -8.20 3.10
N LEU A 94 8.73 -8.00 2.62
CA LEU A 94 7.55 -8.22 3.44
C LEU A 94 7.37 -9.72 3.72
N ASN A 95 7.98 -10.17 4.82
CA ASN A 95 7.77 -11.49 5.40
C ASN A 95 6.82 -11.34 6.59
N CYS A 96 5.56 -11.76 6.42
CA CYS A 96 4.53 -11.69 7.46
C CYS A 96 4.93 -12.38 8.77
N ILE A 97 5.84 -13.37 8.72
CA ILE A 97 6.31 -14.13 9.90
C ILE A 97 7.19 -13.26 10.79
N GLU A 98 7.94 -12.34 10.19
CA GLU A 98 8.87 -11.46 10.90
C GLU A 98 8.26 -10.09 11.20
N CYS A 99 7.00 -9.87 10.86
CA CYS A 99 6.24 -8.75 11.37
C CYS A 99 5.95 -9.07 12.84
N GLU A 100 6.89 -8.71 13.72
CA GLU A 100 6.74 -8.92 15.15
C GLU A 100 5.37 -8.43 15.59
N LYS A 101 4.72 -9.21 16.47
CA LYS A 101 3.45 -8.86 17.08
C LYS A 101 3.54 -7.41 17.50
N PHE A 102 2.68 -6.56 16.94
CA PHE A 102 2.43 -5.27 17.57
C PHE A 102 1.80 -5.62 18.92
N ASN A 103 2.64 -5.77 19.96
CA ASN A 103 2.19 -5.79 21.32
C ASN A 103 1.52 -4.43 21.51
N ASN A 104 0.19 -4.43 21.47
CA ASN A 104 -0.64 -3.33 21.93
C ASN A 104 -0.33 -3.12 23.42
N ASN A 105 0.77 -2.42 23.71
CA ASN A 105 0.91 -1.66 24.93
C ASN A 105 0.37 -0.26 24.63
N MET A 106 -0.95 -0.17 24.42
CA MET A 106 -1.66 1.06 24.70
C MET A 106 -2.36 0.86 26.04
N ILE A 107 -1.89 1.64 27.01
CA ILE A 107 -2.35 1.88 28.39
C ILE A 107 -1.80 0.91 29.44
#